data_AF-A0A2W5WYK6-F1
#
_entry.id   AF-A0A2W5WYK6-F1
#
_cell.length_a   1.000
_cell.length_b   1.000
_cell.length_c   1.000
_cell.angle_alpha   90.00
_cell.angle_beta   90.00
_cell.angle_gamma   90.00
#
_symmetry.space_group_name_H-M   'P 1'
#
loop_
_entity.id
_entity.type
_entity.pdbx_description
1 polymer ?
#
loop_
_entity_poly.entity_id
_entity_poly.type
_entity_poly.pdbx_seq_one_letter_code
_entity_poly.pdbx_strand_id
1 'polypeptide(L)' 'MSGAAIALLVCAILVVWGGLVLSIVAVARRPERSDYPAGGLEDDREDGGVSPRDT' A
#
# COMPACT_ATOMS: atom_id res chain seq x y z
N MET A 1 -24.75 27.55 -16.33
CA MET A 1 -23.47 27.02 -15.80
C MET A 1 -22.59 28.21 -15.45
N SER A 2 -22.17 28.38 -14.20
CA SER A 2 -21.29 29.50 -13.80
C SER A 2 -19.82 29.15 -14.04
N GLY A 3 -19.00 30.13 -14.43
CA GLY A 3 -17.56 29.91 -14.63
C GLY A 3 -16.84 29.40 -13.37
N ALA A 4 -17.30 29.83 -12.19
CA ALA A 4 -16.82 29.33 -10.90
C ALA A 4 -17.06 27.83 -10.72
N ALA A 5 -18.24 27.32 -11.12
CA ALA A 5 -18.53 25.88 -11.03
C ALA A 5 -17.61 25.05 -11.92
N ILE A 6 -17.30 25.53 -13.12
CA ILE A 6 -16.37 24.87 -14.05
C ILE A 6 -14.96 24.86 -13.46
N ALA A 7 -14.49 25.97 -12.89
CA ALA A 7 -13.17 26.03 -12.26
C ALA A 7 -13.04 25.04 -11.10
N LEU A 8 -14.06 24.95 -10.24
CA LEU A 8 -14.09 23.97 -9.14
C LEU A 8 -14.13 22.53 -9.65
N LEU A 9 -14.87 22.25 -10.72
CA LEU A 9 -14.91 20.94 -11.35
C LEU A 9 -13.53 20.54 -11.89
N VAL A 10 -12.85 21.43 -12.61
CA VAL A 10 -11.50 21.18 -13.13
C VAL A 10 -10.52 20.94 -11.99
N CYS A 11 -10.55 21.75 -10.93
CA CYS A 11 -9.73 21.54 -9.74
C CYS A 11 -9.98 20.16 -9.10
N ALA A 12 -11.24 19.77 -8.94
CA ALA A 12 -11.59 18.47 -8.37
C ALA A 12 -11.05 17.30 -9.22
N ILE A 13 -11.20 17.39 -10.55
CA ILE A 13 -10.66 16.42 -11.51
C ILE A 13 -9.14 16.33 -11.37
N LEU A 14 -8.43 17.45 -11.35
CA LEU A 14 -6.97 17.47 -11.21
C LEU A 14 -6.49 16.89 -9.88
N VAL A 15 -7.20 17.13 -8.78
CA VAL A 15 -6.85 16.56 -7.48
C VAL A 15 -7.04 15.04 -7.47
N VAL A 16 -8.17 14.55 -7.97
CA VAL A 16 -8.48 13.10 -7.99
C VAL A 16 -7.53 12.36 -8.91
N TRP A 17 -7.43 12.78 -10.17
CA TRP A 17 -6.62 12.08 -11.17
C TRP A 17 -5.14 12.35 -10.98
N GLY A 18 -4.75 13.58 -10.64
CA GLY A 18 -3.36 13.92 -10.36
C GLY A 18 -2.84 13.18 -9.12
N GLY A 19 -3.63 13.08 -8.06
CA GLY A 19 -3.29 12.30 -6.88
C GLY A 19 -3.14 10.81 -7.18
N LEU A 20 -4.04 10.24 -7.99
CA LEU A 20 -3.97 8.85 -8.44
C LEU A 20 -2.70 8.58 -9.27
N VAL A 21 -2.45 9.40 -10.28
CA VAL A 21 -1.25 9.26 -11.14
C VAL A 21 0.02 9.38 -10.31
N LEU A 22 0.08 10.35 -9.39
CA LEU A 22 1.23 10.53 -8.50
C LEU A 22 1.43 9.30 -7.60
N SER A 23 0.36 8.74 -7.03
CA SER A 23 0.42 7.54 -6.21
C SER A 23 0.97 6.34 -6.99
N ILE A 24 0.45 6.10 -8.20
CA ILE A 24 0.92 5.03 -9.08
C ILE A 24 2.42 5.21 -9.38
N VAL A 25 2.84 6.42 -9.76
CA VAL A 25 4.24 6.72 -10.07
C VAL A 25 5.13 6.54 -8.83
N ALA A 26 4.67 6.92 -7.64
CA ALA A 26 5.42 6.76 -6.40
C ALA A 26 5.68 5.29 -6.09
N VAL A 27 4.66 4.44 -6.20
CA VAL A 27 4.78 2.98 -6.02
C VAL A 27 5.66 2.37 -7.11
N ALA A 28 5.43 2.74 -8.38
CA ALA A 28 6.19 2.20 -9.51
C ALA A 28 7.68 2.54 -9.46
N ARG A 29 8.06 3.68 -8.84
CA ARG A 29 9.46 4.09 -8.66
C ARG A 29 10.16 3.37 -7.51
N ARG A 30 9.42 2.82 -6.56
CA ARG A 30 9.95 2.05 -5.43
C ARG A 30 9.15 0.75 -5.31
N PRO A 31 9.30 -0.17 -6.29
CA PRO A 31 8.67 -1.48 -6.19
C PRO A 31 9.10 -2.13 -4.88
N GLU A 32 8.16 -2.81 -4.24
CA GLU A 32 8.42 -3.56 -3.02
C GLU A 32 9.59 -4.54 -3.22
N ARG A 33 10.30 -4.81 -2.14
CA ARG A 33 11.48 -5.69 -2.15
C ARG A 33 11.06 -7.05 -2.70
N SER A 34 11.51 -7.40 -3.90
CA SER A 34 11.23 -8.70 -4.52
C SER A 34 11.93 -9.86 -3.81
N ASP A 35 12.92 -9.53 -2.99
CA ASP A 35 13.75 -10.47 -2.26
C ASP A 35 13.31 -10.51 -0.80
N TYR A 36 12.27 -11.30 -0.56
CA TYR A 36 11.87 -11.66 0.79
C TYR A 36 12.75 -12.84 1.25
N PRO A 37 13.20 -12.86 2.53
CA PRO A 37 13.81 -14.06 3.07
C PRO A 37 12.84 -15.22 2.84
N ALA A 38 13.37 -16.42 2.61
CA ALA A 38 12.56 -17.62 2.58
C ALA A 38 11.61 -17.56 3.79
N GLY A 39 10.30 -17.69 3.53
CA GLY A 39 9.32 -17.74 4.61
C GLY A 39 9.87 -18.70 5.65
N GLY A 40 9.95 -18.24 6.91
CA GLY A 40 10.33 -19.13 8.00
C GLY A 40 9.48 -20.38 7.83
N LEU A 41 10.15 -21.55 7.86
CA LEU A 41 9.50 -22.87 7.85
C LEU A 41 8.16 -22.69 8.53
N GLU A 42 7.06 -22.97 7.82
CA GLU A 42 5.72 -22.87 8.37
C GLU A 42 5.82 -23.29 9.82
N ASP A 43 5.54 -22.37 10.75
CA ASP A 43 5.67 -22.67 12.17
C ASP A 43 4.66 -23.79 12.40
N ASP A 44 5.13 -25.04 12.34
CA ASP A 44 4.42 -26.29 12.64
C ASP A 44 4.04 -26.34 14.14
N ARG A 45 3.88 -25.17 14.76
CA ARG A 45 3.25 -24.92 16.04
C ARG A 45 1.74 -25.07 15.95
N GLU A 46 1.24 -25.96 15.10
CA GLU A 46 -0.06 -26.57 15.31
C GLU A 46 0.03 -27.72 16.33
N ASP A 47 1.23 -28.27 16.62
CA ASP A 47 1.40 -29.39 17.57
C ASP A 47 2.44 -29.18 18.70
N GLY A 48 3.18 -28.06 18.71
CA GLY A 48 4.23 -27.78 19.69
C GLY A 48 3.79 -26.90 20.85
N GLY A 49 3.54 -27.47 22.02
CA GLY A 49 3.15 -26.76 23.26
C GLY A 49 4.03 -25.56 23.67
N VAL A 50 3.57 -24.82 24.69
CA VAL A 50 4.21 -23.59 25.22
C VAL A 50 5.72 -23.76 25.40
N SER A 51 6.48 -22.81 24.85
CA SER A 51 7.94 -22.79 24.95
C SER A 51 8.37 -22.57 26.41
N PRO A 52 9.27 -23.39 26.98
CA PRO A 52 9.79 -23.19 28.35
C PRO A 52 10.54 -21.87 28.57
N ARG A 53 10.76 -21.08 27.53
CA ARG A 53 11.35 -19.74 27.64
C ARG A 53 10.34 -18.65 28.00
N ASP A 54 9.05 -18.97 27.95
CA ASP A 54 7.95 -18.04 28.24
C ASP A 54 7.40 -18.20 29.68
N THR A 55 8.17 -18.81 30.58
CA THR A 55 7.88 -18.90 32.04
C THR A 55 8.94 -18.19 32.87
#